data_AF-A0A2V7VA03-F1
#
_entry.id   AF-A0A2V7VA03-F1
#
_cell.length_a   1.000
_cell.length_b   1.000
_cell.length_c   1.000
_cell.angle_alpha   90.00
_cell.angle_beta   90.00
_cell.angle_gamma   90.00
#
_symmetry.space_group_name_H-M   'P 1'
#
loop_
_entity.id
_entity.type
_entity.pdbx_description
1 polymer ?
#
loop_
_entity_poly.entity_id
_entity_poly.type
_entity_poly.pdbx_seq_one_letter_code
_entity_poly.pdbx_strand_id
1 'polypeptide(L)'
;GNRVLRLELHLRRLEESVALQGRPTPLEPAAVGGAIAAALAAAGHRESRIRLTFAPPRFFVSVEPFEPLPEALYLEGVACVTLALRRENPRAKDTRFIATASGAYGRLPQGVNEGLLVAPDESLLEGLSSNFFAVRDGVLHTEEDRVLLGVTRALVLEVAQGILPVERTAVRRGRLPELSEAFITSVSREVLPVVRIDGQVIGDGRPGPKTRAVMQAFADLVGREAKPL
;
A
#
# COMPACT_ATOMS: atom_id res chain seq x y z
N GLY A 1 -11.21 -16.11 2.32
CA GLY A 1 -12.61 -16.55 2.41
C GLY A 1 -13.41 -15.71 1.44
N ASN A 2 -14.70 -15.48 1.71
CA ASN A 2 -15.56 -14.62 0.90
C ASN A 2 -15.74 -13.20 1.49
N ARG A 3 -14.94 -12.82 2.50
CA ARG A 3 -15.01 -11.51 3.13
C ARG A 3 -14.03 -10.55 2.47
N VAL A 4 -14.49 -9.36 2.10
CA VAL A 4 -13.71 -8.30 1.46
C VAL A 4 -13.77 -7.03 2.33
N LEU A 5 -12.62 -6.41 2.51
CA LEU A 5 -12.52 -5.15 3.22
C LEU A 5 -12.85 -3.99 2.28
N ARG A 6 -13.91 -3.24 2.60
CA ARG A 6 -14.24 -1.95 1.96
C ARG A 6 -14.23 -1.99 0.42
N LEU A 7 -14.88 -2.98 -0.19
CA LEU A 7 -14.92 -3.16 -1.65
C LEU A 7 -15.29 -1.87 -2.39
N GLU A 8 -16.22 -1.09 -1.85
CA GLU A 8 -16.70 0.16 -2.43
C GLU A 8 -15.58 1.20 -2.60
N LEU A 9 -14.61 1.25 -1.68
CA LEU A 9 -13.44 2.12 -1.81
C LEU A 9 -12.53 1.69 -2.97
N HIS A 10 -12.41 0.38 -3.18
CA HIS A 10 -11.63 -0.15 -4.29
C HIS A 10 -12.30 0.13 -5.63
N LEU A 11 -13.63 0.01 -5.72
CA LEU A 11 -14.39 0.31 -6.93
C LEU A 11 -14.36 1.80 -7.28
N ARG A 12 -14.62 2.69 -6.32
CA ARG A 12 -14.53 4.14 -6.53
C ARG A 12 -13.16 4.56 -7.05
N ARG A 13 -12.09 4.05 -6.45
CA ARG A 13 -10.72 4.35 -6.92
C ARG A 13 -10.44 3.82 -8.33
N LEU A 14 -11.07 2.72 -8.71
CA LEU A 14 -10.95 2.17 -10.07
C LEU A 14 -11.63 3.09 -11.09
N GLU A 15 -12.82 3.61 -10.78
CA GLU A 15 -13.51 4.62 -11.59
C GLU A 15 -12.71 5.94 -11.68
N GLU A 16 -12.20 6.43 -10.55
CA GLU A 16 -11.33 7.61 -10.50
C GLU A 16 -10.08 7.44 -11.38
N SER A 17 -9.45 6.25 -11.34
CA SER A 17 -8.28 5.95 -12.16
C SER A 17 -8.60 5.99 -13.66
N VAL A 18 -9.79 5.55 -14.04
CA VAL A 18 -10.28 5.59 -15.43
C VAL A 18 -10.66 7.02 -15.85
N ALA A 19 -11.25 7.81 -14.95
CA ALA A 19 -11.55 9.22 -15.17
C ALA A 19 -10.26 10.06 -15.35
N LEU A 20 -9.23 9.83 -14.54
CA LEU A 20 -7.91 10.47 -14.66
C LEU A 20 -7.16 10.11 -15.96
N GLN A 21 -7.62 9.08 -16.67
CA GLN A 21 -7.13 8.69 -17.99
C GLN A 21 -8.01 9.27 -19.13
N GLY A 22 -8.95 10.16 -18.82
CA GLY A 22 -9.82 10.81 -19.80
C GLY A 22 -10.96 9.94 -20.31
N ARG A 23 -11.30 8.84 -19.63
CA ARG A 23 -12.34 7.89 -20.06
C ARG A 23 -13.41 7.62 -19.00
N PRO A 24 -13.98 8.65 -18.34
CA PRO A 24 -14.89 8.45 -17.21
C PRO A 24 -16.00 7.47 -17.57
N THR A 25 -16.01 6.33 -16.88
CA THR A 25 -16.96 5.24 -17.11
C THR A 25 -17.37 4.69 -15.74
N PRO A 26 -18.65 4.74 -15.37
CA PRO A 26 -19.10 4.16 -14.11
C PRO A 26 -19.02 2.63 -14.16
N LEU A 27 -18.76 2.02 -13.01
CA LEU A 27 -18.91 0.59 -12.79
C LEU A 27 -20.30 0.33 -12.23
N GLU A 28 -20.93 -0.75 -12.69
CA GLU A 28 -22.17 -1.26 -12.09
C GLU A 28 -21.81 -2.16 -10.89
N PRO A 29 -22.02 -1.74 -9.64
CA PRO A 29 -21.49 -2.45 -8.47
C PRO A 29 -22.01 -3.88 -8.35
N ALA A 30 -23.28 -4.10 -8.71
CA ALA A 30 -23.90 -5.42 -8.70
C ALA A 30 -23.25 -6.38 -9.72
N ALA A 31 -22.94 -5.88 -10.93
CA ALA A 31 -22.26 -6.67 -11.95
C ALA A 31 -20.82 -7.02 -11.53
N VAL A 32 -20.11 -6.06 -10.93
CA VAL A 32 -18.77 -6.29 -10.40
C VAL A 32 -18.77 -7.30 -9.26
N GLY A 33 -19.69 -7.16 -8.29
CA GLY A 33 -19.84 -8.10 -7.18
C GLY A 33 -20.11 -9.53 -7.68
N GLY A 34 -21.03 -9.69 -8.63
CA GLY A 34 -21.31 -10.98 -9.25
C GLY A 34 -20.11 -11.61 -9.95
N ALA A 35 -19.33 -10.81 -10.69
CA ALA A 35 -18.10 -11.28 -11.35
C ALA A 35 -17.03 -11.72 -10.34
N ILE A 36 -16.86 -10.97 -9.24
CA ILE A 36 -15.91 -11.32 -8.17
C ILE A 36 -16.34 -12.62 -7.48
N ALA A 37 -17.62 -12.74 -7.12
CA ALA A 37 -18.16 -13.93 -6.48
C ALA A 37 -18.00 -15.18 -7.35
N ALA A 38 -18.31 -15.08 -8.64
CA ALA A 38 -18.12 -16.18 -9.60
C ALA A 38 -16.64 -16.59 -9.72
N ALA A 39 -15.72 -15.63 -9.80
CA ALA A 39 -14.29 -15.91 -9.91
C ALA A 39 -13.72 -16.57 -8.64
N LEU A 40 -14.14 -16.11 -7.45
CA LEU A 40 -13.73 -16.72 -6.18
C LEU A 40 -14.27 -18.15 -6.01
N ALA A 41 -15.53 -18.38 -6.38
CA ALA A 41 -16.14 -19.70 -6.34
C ALA A 41 -15.40 -20.68 -7.26
N ALA A 42 -14.98 -20.24 -8.45
CA ALA A 42 -14.21 -21.07 -9.37
C ALA A 42 -12.78 -21.35 -8.87
N ALA A 43 -12.13 -20.41 -8.19
CA ALA A 43 -10.76 -20.55 -7.72
C ALA A 43 -10.63 -21.45 -6.46
N GLY A 44 -11.61 -21.40 -5.56
CA GLY A 44 -11.68 -22.31 -4.40
C GLY A 44 -10.56 -22.13 -3.35
N HIS A 45 -9.87 -21.00 -3.33
CA HIS A 45 -8.79 -20.74 -2.36
C HIS A 45 -9.34 -20.37 -0.98
N ARG A 46 -8.59 -20.74 0.08
CA ARG A 46 -8.91 -20.32 1.46
C ARG A 46 -8.84 -18.81 1.61
N GLU A 47 -7.81 -18.17 1.07
CA GLU A 47 -7.64 -16.72 0.97
C GLU A 47 -7.14 -16.35 -0.42
N SER A 48 -7.53 -15.17 -0.90
CA SER A 48 -7.29 -14.79 -2.28
C SER A 48 -6.84 -13.35 -2.40
N ARG A 49 -5.90 -13.14 -3.33
CA ARG A 49 -5.62 -11.82 -3.87
C ARG A 49 -6.49 -11.63 -5.10
N ILE A 50 -7.27 -10.56 -5.11
CA ILE A 50 -8.17 -10.22 -6.22
C ILE A 50 -7.59 -9.00 -6.95
N ARG A 51 -7.41 -9.12 -8.26
CA ARG A 51 -7.06 -8.01 -9.13
C ARG A 51 -8.23 -7.70 -10.05
N LEU A 52 -8.73 -6.47 -9.94
CA LEU A 52 -9.74 -5.92 -10.83
C LEU A 52 -9.02 -5.09 -11.90
N THR A 53 -9.27 -5.40 -13.17
CA THR A 53 -8.77 -4.62 -14.30
C THR A 53 -9.94 -4.09 -15.10
N PHE A 54 -10.07 -2.77 -15.18
CA PHE A 54 -11.14 -2.13 -15.94
C PHE A 54 -10.56 -1.42 -17.16
N ALA A 55 -10.92 -1.91 -18.35
CA ALA A 55 -10.53 -1.37 -19.64
C ALA A 55 -11.81 -1.18 -20.47
N PRO A 56 -12.58 -0.09 -20.22
CA PRO A 56 -13.92 0.09 -20.75
C PRO A 56 -14.05 -0.26 -22.24
N PRO A 57 -15.10 -1.01 -22.65
CA PRO A 57 -16.20 -1.51 -21.81
C PRO A 57 -15.88 -2.84 -21.08
N ARG A 58 -14.64 -3.34 -21.16
CA ARG A 58 -14.27 -4.67 -20.63
C ARG A 58 -13.83 -4.58 -19.17
N PHE A 59 -14.24 -5.56 -18.38
CA PHE A 59 -13.86 -5.73 -16.99
C PHE A 59 -13.34 -7.15 -16.77
N PHE A 60 -12.22 -7.27 -16.06
CA PHE A 60 -11.58 -8.54 -15.79
C PHE A 60 -11.36 -8.70 -14.28
N VAL A 61 -11.63 -9.91 -13.79
CA VAL A 61 -11.31 -10.33 -12.43
C VAL A 61 -10.27 -11.44 -12.51
N SER A 62 -9.13 -11.22 -11.86
CA SER A 62 -8.12 -12.25 -11.67
C SER A 62 -8.04 -12.60 -10.19
N VAL A 63 -8.03 -13.89 -9.89
CA VAL A 63 -7.96 -14.43 -8.54
C VAL A 63 -6.71 -15.29 -8.44
N GLU A 64 -5.89 -14.99 -7.45
CA GLU A 64 -4.68 -15.73 -7.11
C GLU A 64 -4.78 -16.19 -5.65
N PRO A 65 -4.15 -17.32 -5.27
CA PRO A 65 -4.02 -17.66 -3.85
C PRO A 65 -3.28 -16.53 -3.13
N PHE A 66 -3.74 -16.15 -1.94
CA PHE A 66 -3.02 -15.21 -1.11
C PHE A 66 -2.03 -15.94 -0.23
N GLU A 67 -0.76 -15.56 -0.34
CA GLU A 67 0.31 -16.02 0.54
C GLU A 67 0.78 -14.83 1.40
N PRO A 68 0.55 -14.87 2.71
CA PRO A 68 1.03 -13.81 3.59
C PRO A 68 2.56 -13.81 3.65
N LEU A 69 3.13 -12.64 3.90
CA LEU A 69 4.56 -12.54 4.21
C LEU A 69 4.88 -13.30 5.52
N PRO A 70 6.11 -13.82 5.67
CA PRO A 70 6.54 -14.45 6.92
C PRO A 70 6.36 -13.52 8.12
N GLU A 71 5.79 -14.05 9.22
CA GLU A 71 5.53 -13.29 10.45
C GLU A 71 6.77 -12.59 11.00
N ALA A 72 7.95 -13.22 10.86
CA ALA A 72 9.23 -12.64 11.25
C ALA A 72 9.47 -11.25 10.65
N LEU A 73 9.02 -10.98 9.42
CA LEU A 73 9.18 -9.66 8.80
C LEU A 73 8.37 -8.56 9.51
N TYR A 74 7.26 -8.93 10.14
CA TYR A 74 6.44 -8.00 10.93
C TYR A 74 7.00 -7.80 12.34
N LEU A 75 7.64 -8.82 12.91
CA LEU A 75 8.24 -8.77 14.25
C LEU A 75 9.61 -8.08 14.26
N GLU A 76 10.42 -8.32 13.23
CA GLU A 76 11.80 -7.83 13.11
C GLU A 76 11.89 -6.56 12.26
N GLY A 77 10.91 -6.34 11.37
CA GLY A 77 10.90 -5.25 10.40
C GLY A 77 11.75 -5.53 9.16
N VAL A 78 11.58 -4.70 8.14
CA VAL A 78 12.23 -4.87 6.85
C VAL A 78 13.21 -3.77 6.51
N ALA A 79 14.09 -4.06 5.53
CA ALA A 79 14.95 -3.08 4.91
C ALA A 79 14.37 -2.55 3.59
N CYS A 80 14.56 -1.26 3.34
CA CYS A 80 14.24 -0.62 2.08
C CYS A 80 15.47 0.10 1.51
N VAL A 81 15.42 0.40 0.21
CA VAL A 81 16.40 1.27 -0.46
C VAL A 81 15.69 2.35 -1.27
N THR A 82 16.32 3.49 -1.45
CA THR A 82 15.78 4.57 -2.28
C THR A 82 16.08 4.34 -3.75
N LEU A 83 15.12 4.71 -4.60
CA LEU A 83 15.18 4.57 -6.04
C LEU A 83 14.82 5.92 -6.69
N ALA A 84 15.68 6.38 -7.59
CA ALA A 84 15.42 7.54 -8.44
C ALA A 84 14.51 7.15 -9.63
N LEU A 85 13.28 6.73 -9.32
CA LEU A 85 12.24 6.40 -10.30
C LEU A 85 11.03 7.29 -10.10
N ARG A 86 10.35 7.64 -11.20
CA ARG A 86 9.19 8.52 -11.19
C ARG A 86 7.98 7.83 -11.80
N ARG A 87 6.80 8.06 -11.21
CA ARG A 87 5.50 7.77 -11.81
C ARG A 87 4.98 9.03 -12.50
N GLU A 88 4.51 8.89 -13.73
CA GLU A 88 3.96 10.03 -14.48
C GLU A 88 2.64 10.52 -13.88
N ASN A 89 1.71 9.60 -13.63
CA ASN A 89 0.42 9.88 -13.00
C ASN A 89 0.26 8.97 -11.77
N PRO A 90 0.86 9.32 -10.62
CA PRO A 90 0.81 8.48 -9.43
C PRO A 90 -0.62 8.33 -8.87
N ARG A 91 -1.52 9.28 -9.15
CA ARG A 91 -2.92 9.23 -8.68
C ARG A 91 -3.75 8.17 -9.41
N ALA A 92 -3.45 7.88 -10.67
CA ALA A 92 -4.13 6.82 -11.41
C ALA A 92 -3.49 5.45 -11.11
N LYS A 93 -4.27 4.50 -10.60
CA LYS A 93 -3.83 3.13 -10.41
C LYS A 93 -3.88 2.36 -11.73
N ASP A 94 -2.90 2.59 -12.60
CA ASP A 94 -2.79 1.95 -13.90
C ASP A 94 -1.70 0.86 -13.97
N THR A 95 -1.62 0.21 -15.14
CA THR A 95 -0.69 -0.89 -15.42
C THR A 95 0.67 -0.43 -15.96
N ARG A 96 0.82 0.85 -16.35
CA ARG A 96 2.02 1.36 -17.06
C ARG A 96 3.27 1.27 -16.18
N PHE A 97 3.12 1.46 -14.87
CA PHE A 97 4.23 1.38 -13.93
C PHE A 97 4.61 -0.06 -13.56
N ILE A 98 3.81 -1.07 -13.88
CA ILE A 98 4.04 -2.46 -13.45
C ILE A 98 5.35 -3.01 -14.01
N ALA A 99 5.63 -2.79 -15.30
CA ALA A 99 6.86 -3.27 -15.93
C ALA A 99 8.10 -2.62 -15.32
N THR A 100 8.06 -1.30 -15.13
CA THR A 100 9.13 -0.53 -14.47
C THR A 100 9.36 -1.02 -13.03
N ALA A 101 8.29 -1.20 -12.26
CA ALA A 101 8.36 -1.69 -10.90
C ALA A 101 8.93 -3.10 -10.82
N SER A 102 8.48 -4.01 -11.69
CA SER A 102 8.99 -5.38 -11.78
C SER A 102 10.49 -5.42 -12.09
N GLY A 103 10.93 -4.64 -13.08
CA GLY A 103 12.35 -4.52 -13.39
C GLY A 103 13.18 -3.94 -12.22
N ALA A 104 12.62 -3.01 -11.46
CA ALA A 104 13.26 -2.46 -10.27
C ALA A 104 13.36 -3.48 -9.12
N TYR A 105 12.29 -4.25 -8.86
CA TYR A 105 12.30 -5.35 -7.90
C TYR A 105 13.40 -6.37 -8.21
N GLY A 106 13.57 -6.74 -9.48
CA GLY A 106 14.60 -7.68 -9.91
C GLY A 106 16.05 -7.19 -9.73
N ARG A 107 16.25 -5.93 -9.36
CA ARG A 107 17.57 -5.31 -9.11
C ARG A 107 17.77 -4.89 -7.66
N LEU A 108 16.80 -5.13 -6.78
CA LEU A 108 16.98 -4.82 -5.37
C LEU A 108 18.08 -5.70 -4.76
N PRO A 109 18.91 -5.14 -3.85
CA PRO A 109 19.89 -5.95 -3.14
C PRO A 109 19.23 -7.08 -2.33
N GLN A 110 19.98 -8.15 -2.09
CA GLN A 110 19.51 -9.24 -1.23
C GLN A 110 19.16 -8.71 0.17
N GLY A 111 18.03 -9.15 0.72
CA GLY A 111 17.54 -8.73 2.04
C GLY A 111 16.81 -7.38 2.05
N VAL A 112 16.63 -6.74 0.91
CA VAL A 112 15.78 -5.55 0.75
C VAL A 112 14.39 -5.98 0.30
N ASN A 113 13.36 -5.51 0.99
CA ASN A 113 11.98 -5.92 0.76
C ASN A 113 11.19 -4.92 -0.09
N GLU A 114 11.64 -3.66 -0.18
CA GLU A 114 10.97 -2.64 -0.97
C GLU A 114 11.93 -1.55 -1.46
N GLY A 115 11.65 -1.00 -2.64
CA GLY A 115 12.27 0.21 -3.15
C GLY A 115 11.38 1.43 -2.92
N LEU A 116 11.88 2.46 -2.23
CA LEU A 116 11.20 3.73 -1.99
C LEU A 116 11.53 4.73 -3.10
N LEU A 117 10.51 5.26 -3.76
CA LEU A 117 10.64 6.29 -4.78
C LEU A 117 11.02 7.62 -4.15
N VAL A 118 12.04 8.26 -4.72
CA VAL A 118 12.55 9.56 -4.25
C VAL A 118 12.45 10.60 -5.35
N ALA A 119 11.89 11.76 -5.01
CA ALA A 119 11.81 12.90 -5.91
C ALA A 119 13.15 13.66 -6.01
N PRO A 120 13.36 14.47 -7.07
CA PRO A 120 14.57 15.30 -7.22
C PRO A 120 14.84 16.28 -6.07
N ASP A 121 13.81 16.65 -5.31
CA ASP A 121 13.92 17.50 -4.12
C ASP A 121 14.24 16.71 -2.83
N GLU A 122 14.64 15.45 -2.99
CA GLU A 122 14.96 14.49 -1.93
C GLU A 122 13.77 14.06 -1.06
N SER A 123 12.52 14.32 -1.49
CA SER A 123 11.33 13.82 -0.80
C SER A 123 11.17 12.31 -0.99
N LEU A 124 10.99 11.57 0.11
CA LEU A 124 10.54 10.19 0.10
C LEU A 124 9.03 10.17 -0.22
N LEU A 125 8.65 9.46 -1.29
CA LEU A 125 7.28 9.45 -1.78
C LEU A 125 6.52 8.19 -1.32
N GLU A 126 6.65 7.12 -2.08
CA GLU A 126 5.97 5.84 -1.89
C GLU A 126 6.90 4.69 -2.31
N GLY A 127 6.52 3.44 -2.08
CA GLY A 127 7.27 2.28 -2.59
C GLY A 127 6.92 1.92 -4.03
N LEU A 128 7.65 0.96 -4.61
CA LEU A 128 7.32 0.40 -5.94
C LEU A 128 5.88 -0.16 -5.99
N SER A 129 5.39 -0.70 -4.87
CA SER A 129 4.00 -1.18 -4.75
C SER A 129 3.32 -0.92 -3.40
N SER A 130 3.81 0.05 -2.61
CA SER A 130 3.27 0.44 -1.30
C SER A 130 3.21 1.96 -1.14
N ASN A 131 2.47 2.44 -0.16
CA ASN A 131 2.66 3.78 0.40
C ASN A 131 3.66 3.75 1.55
N PHE A 132 4.33 4.87 1.82
CA PHE A 132 5.35 5.00 2.86
C PHE A 132 4.90 5.95 3.96
N PHE A 133 5.24 5.61 5.20
CA PHE A 133 4.96 6.38 6.40
C PHE A 133 6.19 6.42 7.29
N ALA A 134 6.37 7.53 7.99
CA ALA A 134 7.47 7.72 8.94
C ALA A 134 6.98 8.49 10.16
N VAL A 135 7.51 8.15 11.34
CA VAL A 135 7.29 8.90 12.57
C VAL A 135 8.52 9.75 12.87
N ARG A 136 8.31 11.05 13.02
CA ARG A 136 9.33 12.02 13.41
C ARG A 136 8.73 12.95 14.44
N ASP A 137 9.44 13.19 15.54
CA ASP A 137 8.98 14.05 16.65
C ASP A 137 7.56 13.71 17.15
N GLY A 138 7.21 12.42 17.12
CA GLY A 138 5.89 11.92 17.54
C GLY A 138 4.75 12.14 16.55
N VAL A 139 5.03 12.65 15.34
CA VAL A 139 4.05 12.91 14.27
C VAL A 139 4.23 11.90 13.13
N LEU A 140 3.12 11.39 12.61
CA LEU A 140 3.10 10.49 11.44
C LEU A 140 3.10 11.30 10.15
N HIS A 141 4.13 11.13 9.33
CA HIS A 141 4.29 11.76 8.03
C HIS A 141 4.00 10.76 6.89
N THR A 142 3.26 11.21 5.88
CA THR A 142 3.12 10.53 4.57
C THR A 142 2.95 11.58 3.48
N GLU A 143 3.56 11.37 2.32
CA GLU A 143 3.30 12.22 1.14
C GLU A 143 1.82 12.08 0.70
N GLU A 144 1.27 13.15 0.11
CA GLU A 144 -0.13 13.21 -0.34
C GLU A 144 -0.25 13.52 -1.84
N ASP A 145 0.56 14.44 -2.37
CA ASP A 145 0.32 15.00 -3.70
C ASP A 145 0.91 14.16 -4.83
N ARG A 146 2.08 13.56 -4.57
CA ARG A 146 2.91 12.90 -5.60
C ARG A 146 2.87 11.37 -5.53
N VAL A 147 1.87 10.80 -4.86
CA VAL A 147 1.74 9.36 -4.58
C VAL A 147 0.37 8.83 -4.96
N LEU A 148 0.25 7.50 -5.01
CA LEU A 148 -1.03 6.84 -5.13
C LEU A 148 -1.81 6.98 -3.81
N LEU A 149 -3.05 7.45 -3.88
CA LEU A 149 -3.95 7.45 -2.73
C LEU A 149 -4.49 6.02 -2.50
N GLY A 150 -3.67 5.20 -1.85
CA GLY A 150 -3.96 3.80 -1.54
C GLY A 150 -5.21 3.64 -0.68
N VAL A 151 -6.05 2.63 -0.93
CA VAL A 151 -7.17 2.30 -0.03
C VAL A 151 -6.63 1.88 1.35
N THR A 152 -5.61 1.01 1.40
CA THR A 152 -4.96 0.63 2.67
C THR A 152 -4.35 1.85 3.37
N ARG A 153 -3.72 2.77 2.61
CA ARG A 153 -3.24 4.06 3.14
C ARG A 153 -4.35 4.86 3.79
N ALA A 154 -5.52 4.98 3.15
CA ALA A 154 -6.67 5.70 3.71
C ALA A 154 -7.15 5.08 5.03
N LEU A 155 -7.23 3.75 5.09
CA LEU A 155 -7.62 3.03 6.31
C LEU A 155 -6.56 3.14 7.43
N VAL A 156 -5.27 3.12 7.07
CA VAL A 156 -4.17 3.38 8.01
C VAL A 156 -4.27 4.80 8.57
N LEU A 157 -4.54 5.80 7.73
CA LEU A 157 -4.75 7.18 8.17
C LEU A 157 -5.95 7.32 9.10
N GLU A 158 -7.04 6.60 8.83
CA GLU A 158 -8.23 6.55 9.70
C GLU A 158 -7.88 6.04 11.09
N VAL A 159 -7.21 4.89 11.21
CA VAL A 159 -6.85 4.33 12.52
C VAL A 159 -5.74 5.11 13.22
N ALA A 160 -4.81 5.70 12.48
CA ALA A 160 -3.68 6.46 13.04
C ALA A 160 -4.12 7.72 13.78
N GLN A 161 -5.25 8.34 13.41
CA GLN A 161 -5.78 9.54 14.08
C GLN A 161 -6.03 9.33 15.58
N GLY A 162 -6.32 8.11 16.01
CA GLY A 162 -6.50 7.75 17.42
C GLY A 162 -5.19 7.47 18.18
N ILE A 163 -4.03 7.49 17.50
CA ILE A 163 -2.75 7.00 18.03
C ILE A 163 -1.69 8.12 18.07
N LEU A 164 -1.63 8.93 17.01
CA LEU A 164 -0.67 10.02 16.88
C LEU A 164 -1.15 11.10 15.88
N PRO A 165 -0.71 12.36 16.01
CA PRO A 165 -0.96 13.40 15.02
C PRO A 165 -0.44 12.99 13.64
N VAL A 166 -1.13 13.43 12.58
CA VAL A 166 -0.81 13.07 11.20
C VAL A 166 -0.53 14.32 10.38
N GLU A 167 0.61 14.33 9.70
CA GLU A 167 0.98 15.31 8.69
C GLU A 167 1.05 14.66 7.31
N ARG A 168 0.35 15.28 6.35
CA ARG A 168 0.28 14.84 4.95
C ARG A 168 1.41 15.44 4.12
N THR A 169 2.62 15.30 4.62
CA THR A 169 3.86 15.85 4.04
C THR A 169 4.90 14.75 3.88
N ALA A 170 5.66 14.77 2.78
CA ALA A 170 6.82 13.89 2.65
C ALA A 170 7.89 14.22 3.68
N VAL A 171 8.56 13.17 4.15
CA VAL A 171 9.85 13.28 4.81
C VAL A 171 10.95 13.37 3.76
N ARG A 172 11.97 14.21 3.98
CA ARG A 172 13.15 14.26 3.12
C ARG A 172 14.13 13.15 3.47
N ARG A 173 14.80 12.55 2.47
CA ARG A 173 15.81 11.50 2.64
C ARG A 173 16.94 11.90 3.61
N GLY A 174 17.38 13.16 3.59
CA GLY A 174 18.38 13.65 4.55
C GLY A 174 17.95 13.65 6.02
N ARG A 175 16.65 13.46 6.29
CA ARG A 175 16.05 13.40 7.64
C ARG A 175 15.86 11.97 8.14
N LEU A 176 16.32 10.95 7.41
CA LEU A 176 16.25 9.55 7.85
C LEU A 176 16.81 9.32 9.28
N PRO A 177 17.93 9.95 9.70
CA PRO A 177 18.45 9.79 11.07
C PRO A 177 17.55 10.35 12.18
N GLU A 178 16.57 11.18 11.84
CA GLU A 178 15.62 11.79 12.78
C GLU A 178 14.34 10.96 12.94
N LEU A 179 14.18 9.91 12.13
CA LEU A 179 13.00 9.07 12.19
C LEU A 179 13.08 8.11 13.37
N SER A 180 12.06 8.13 14.22
CA SER A 180 11.93 7.17 15.32
C SER A 180 11.33 5.85 14.85
N GLU A 181 10.44 5.88 13.85
CA GLU A 181 9.80 4.69 13.29
C GLU A 181 9.46 4.91 11.81
N ALA A 182 9.32 3.84 11.03
CA ALA A 182 8.79 3.90 9.67
C ALA A 182 8.06 2.61 9.32
N PHE A 183 7.16 2.67 8.35
CA PHE A 183 6.48 1.50 7.80
C PHE A 183 5.98 1.75 6.39
N ILE A 184 5.68 0.67 5.68
CA ILE A 184 5.02 0.70 4.37
C ILE A 184 3.67 0.00 4.44
N THR A 185 2.76 0.38 3.55
CA THR A 185 1.43 -0.23 3.49
C THR A 185 0.97 -0.56 2.08
N SER A 186 0.29 -1.69 1.95
CA SER A 186 -0.40 -2.13 0.74
C SER A 186 -1.43 -3.19 1.09
N VAL A 187 -2.37 -3.49 0.18
CA VAL A 187 -3.40 -4.53 0.42
C VAL A 187 -2.78 -5.86 0.83
N SER A 188 -1.69 -6.27 0.17
CA SER A 188 -1.06 -7.58 0.40
C SER A 188 -0.10 -7.63 1.59
N ARG A 189 0.32 -6.47 2.11
CA ARG A 189 1.30 -6.38 3.20
C ARG A 189 0.73 -5.79 4.47
N GLU A 190 -0.49 -5.25 4.39
CA GLU A 190 -1.15 -4.50 5.45
C GLU A 190 -0.26 -3.36 5.94
N VAL A 191 0.27 -3.42 7.17
CA VAL A 191 1.23 -2.48 7.74
C VAL A 191 2.52 -3.25 8.03
N LEU A 192 3.58 -2.98 7.26
CA LEU A 192 4.86 -3.67 7.35
C LEU A 192 5.94 -2.71 7.89
N PRO A 193 6.50 -2.94 9.09
CA PRO A 193 7.51 -2.06 9.68
C PRO A 193 8.79 -1.96 8.86
N VAL A 194 9.36 -0.77 8.75
CA VAL A 194 10.63 -0.50 8.08
C VAL A 194 11.63 -0.04 9.13
N VAL A 195 12.71 -0.81 9.28
CA VAL A 195 13.74 -0.58 10.32
C VAL A 195 15.08 -0.14 9.74
N ARG A 196 15.22 -0.18 8.40
CA ARG A 196 16.43 0.26 7.71
C ARG A 196 16.09 0.85 6.34
N ILE A 197 16.66 2.00 6.01
CA ILE A 197 16.54 2.64 4.68
C ILE A 197 17.93 3.06 4.22
N ASP A 198 18.38 2.60 3.04
CA ASP A 198 19.73 2.91 2.51
C ASP A 198 20.88 2.60 3.48
N GLY A 199 20.72 1.54 4.28
CA GLY A 199 21.69 1.19 5.33
C GLY A 199 21.54 1.98 6.63
N GLN A 200 20.84 3.11 6.63
CA GLN A 200 20.51 3.87 7.84
C GLN A 200 19.50 3.09 8.69
N VAL A 201 19.84 2.83 9.94
CA VAL A 201 18.92 2.25 10.93
C VAL A 201 17.89 3.31 11.32
N ILE A 202 16.62 2.93 11.34
CA ILE A 202 15.51 3.78 11.80
C ILE A 202 15.23 3.45 13.26
N GLY A 203 15.16 4.48 14.11
CA GLY A 203 15.01 4.29 15.56
C GLY A 203 16.10 3.38 16.14
N ASP A 204 15.67 2.33 16.82
CA ASP A 204 16.54 1.30 17.43
C ASP A 204 16.72 0.05 16.54
N GLY A 205 16.27 0.10 15.29
CA GLY A 205 16.33 -1.02 14.35
C GLY A 205 15.29 -2.11 14.60
N ARG A 206 14.23 -1.80 15.34
CA ARG A 206 13.09 -2.69 15.57
C ARG A 206 11.78 -1.95 15.27
N PRO A 207 10.67 -2.67 14.99
CA PRO A 207 9.37 -2.03 14.92
C PRO A 207 9.10 -1.27 16.22
N GLY A 208 8.69 0.00 16.15
CA GLY A 208 8.45 0.81 17.34
C GLY A 208 7.02 0.68 17.88
N PRO A 209 6.74 1.28 19.05
CA PRO A 209 5.43 1.20 19.69
C PRO A 209 4.30 1.86 18.87
N LYS A 210 4.56 2.93 18.12
CA LYS A 210 3.51 3.60 17.31
C LYS A 210 3.13 2.77 16.10
N THR A 211 4.12 2.19 15.43
CA THR A 211 3.93 1.28 14.30
C THR A 211 3.15 0.05 14.74
N ARG A 212 3.52 -0.58 15.87
CA ARG A 212 2.76 -1.71 16.43
C ARG A 212 1.32 -1.33 16.79
N ALA A 213 1.10 -0.15 17.36
CA ALA A 213 -0.26 0.32 17.66
C ALA A 213 -1.09 0.48 16.37
N VAL A 214 -0.50 1.02 15.30
CA VAL A 214 -1.16 1.16 13.99
C VAL A 214 -1.43 -0.23 13.39
N MET A 215 -0.50 -1.18 13.48
CA MET A 215 -0.70 -2.56 13.03
C MET A 215 -1.89 -3.21 13.76
N GLN A 216 -1.95 -3.11 15.08
CA GLN A 216 -3.05 -3.67 15.87
C GLN A 216 -4.39 -3.02 15.51
N ALA A 217 -4.44 -1.69 15.46
CA ALA A 217 -5.67 -0.97 15.14
C ALA A 217 -6.15 -1.26 13.70
N PHE A 218 -5.23 -1.44 12.75
CA PHE A 218 -5.56 -1.89 11.41
C PHE A 218 -6.14 -3.31 11.40
N ALA A 219 -5.50 -4.26 12.09
CA ALA A 219 -5.99 -5.64 12.21
C ALA A 219 -7.39 -5.71 12.82
N ASP A 220 -7.64 -4.92 13.87
CA ASP A 220 -8.96 -4.81 14.52
C ASP A 220 -10.02 -4.26 13.55
N LEU A 221 -9.65 -3.26 12.73
CA LEU A 221 -10.51 -2.72 11.67
C LEU A 221 -10.83 -3.80 10.63
N VAL A 222 -9.84 -4.58 10.17
CA VAL A 222 -10.07 -5.69 9.23
C VAL A 222 -11.06 -6.71 9.81
N GLY A 223 -10.85 -7.12 11.06
CA GLY A 223 -11.71 -8.09 11.74
C GLY A 223 -13.17 -7.63 11.85
N ARG A 224 -13.37 -6.35 12.19
CA ARG A 224 -14.70 -5.72 12.32
C ARG A 224 -15.40 -5.49 10.98
N GLU A 225 -14.66 -5.10 9.95
CA GLU A 225 -15.27 -4.45 8.78
C GLU A 225 -15.16 -5.23 7.48
N ALA A 226 -14.41 -6.33 7.44
CA ALA A 226 -14.45 -7.23 6.30
C ALA A 226 -15.87 -7.83 6.18
N LYS A 227 -16.56 -7.59 5.06
CA LYS A 227 -17.94 -8.05 4.85
C LYS A 227 -17.97 -9.17 3.82
N PRO A 228 -18.89 -10.15 3.92
CA PRO A 228 -19.17 -11.05 2.80
C PRO A 228 -19.43 -10.24 1.52
N LEU A 229 -18.94 -10.76 0.39
CA LEU A 229 -19.26 -10.28 -0.95
C LEU A 229 -20.76 -10.39 -1.26
#